data_AF-A0A9E3AVR1-F1
#
_entry.id   AF-A0A9E3AVR1-F1
#
_cell.length_a   1.000
_cell.length_b   1.000
_cell.length_c   1.000
_cell.angle_alpha   90.00
_cell.angle_beta   90.00
_cell.angle_gamma   90.00
#
_symmetry.space_group_name_H-M   'P 1'
#
loop_
_entity.id
_entity.type
_entity.pdbx_description
1 polymer ?
#
loop_
_entity_poly.entity_id
_entity_poly.type
_entity_poly.pdbx_seq_one_letter_code
_entity_poly.pdbx_strand_id
1 'polypeptide(L)'
;PDSAVLGLSVYTLSESGSDKEAAALARKENQSDIIAGVDLGGDNAAVAPILLDLEQRDTMNKSSRFAQTVLGSLSGATDVLARQPHRSAAFVVLKAPDVPSVLIELGYLSNAGDAAQMNTTRWRNAVAAAIAGAVERHFALPAATAQRPASPVVE
;
A
#
# COMPACT_ATOMS: atom_id res chain seq x y z
N PRO A 1 -7.39 19.97 7.88
CA PRO A 1 -7.69 19.03 6.77
C PRO A 1 -8.88 19.54 5.97
N ASP A 2 -8.86 19.39 4.65
CA ASP A 2 -9.95 19.81 3.76
C ASP A 2 -11.09 18.77 3.81
N SER A 3 -12.33 19.21 4.02
CA SER A 3 -13.51 18.35 4.07
C SER A 3 -13.95 17.86 2.69
N ALA A 4 -13.46 18.46 1.61
CA ALA A 4 -13.78 18.07 0.23
C ALA A 4 -12.98 16.85 -0.26
N VAL A 5 -11.91 16.47 0.43
CA VAL A 5 -11.12 15.28 0.09
C VAL A 5 -11.79 14.05 0.70
N LEU A 6 -12.00 13.02 -0.11
CA LEU A 6 -12.60 11.76 0.31
C LEU A 6 -12.01 10.56 -0.44
N GLY A 7 -12.25 9.38 0.11
CA GLY A 7 -11.97 8.11 -0.54
C GLY A 7 -10.58 7.54 -0.24
N LEU A 8 -10.43 6.30 -0.67
CA LEU A 8 -9.27 5.44 -0.43
C LEU A 8 -8.01 5.94 -1.14
N SER A 9 -6.89 5.91 -0.43
CA SER A 9 -5.57 5.95 -1.04
C SER A 9 -4.61 4.94 -0.40
N VAL A 10 -3.61 4.51 -1.17
CA VAL A 10 -2.60 3.54 -0.75
C VAL A 10 -1.23 4.15 -0.92
N TYR A 11 -0.41 4.06 0.11
CA TYR A 11 0.93 4.62 0.18
C TYR A 11 1.98 3.52 0.21
N THR A 12 3.09 3.78 -0.47
CA THR A 12 4.28 2.92 -0.51
C THR A 12 5.51 3.72 -0.10
N LEU A 13 6.58 3.01 0.30
CA LEU A 13 7.84 3.65 0.64
C LEU A 13 8.50 4.29 -0.60
N SER A 14 9.01 5.49 -0.43
CA SER A 14 9.96 6.14 -1.34
C SER A 14 10.87 7.10 -0.57
N GLU A 15 12.05 7.38 -1.11
CA GLU A 15 12.95 8.39 -0.54
C GLU A 15 12.38 9.81 -0.66
N SER A 16 11.62 10.07 -1.73
CA SER A 16 10.98 11.36 -2.01
C SER A 16 9.46 11.19 -2.17
N GLY A 17 8.69 12.16 -1.68
CA GLY A 17 7.24 12.12 -1.80
C GLY A 17 6.77 12.29 -3.25
N SER A 18 5.78 11.49 -3.67
CA SER A 18 5.13 11.62 -4.98
C SER A 18 4.49 12.99 -5.19
N ASP A 19 4.05 13.62 -4.10
CA ASP A 19 3.45 14.94 -4.04
C ASP A 19 3.66 15.57 -2.64
N LYS A 20 3.29 16.84 -2.51
CA LYS A 20 3.51 17.60 -1.26
C LYS A 20 2.63 17.09 -0.13
N GLU A 21 1.44 16.62 -0.46
CA GLU A 21 0.46 16.10 0.48
C GLU A 21 0.94 14.76 1.06
N ALA A 22 1.45 13.85 0.24
CA ALA A 22 2.05 12.59 0.66
C ALA A 22 3.27 12.82 1.56
N ALA A 23 4.14 13.76 1.19
CA ALA A 23 5.29 14.13 2.02
C ALA A 23 4.86 14.74 3.37
N ALA A 24 3.79 15.54 3.40
CA ALA A 24 3.25 16.11 4.63
C ALA A 24 2.61 15.04 5.51
N LEU A 25 1.88 14.10 4.92
CA LEU A 25 1.29 12.97 5.63
C LEU A 25 2.38 12.09 6.27
N ALA A 26 3.43 11.73 5.50
CA ALA A 26 4.54 10.96 6.05
C ALA A 26 5.20 11.63 7.26
N ARG A 27 5.45 12.95 7.20
CA ARG A 27 5.99 13.69 8.34
C ARG A 27 5.09 13.62 9.57
N LYS A 28 3.77 13.72 9.38
CA LYS A 28 2.78 13.65 10.47
C LYS A 28 2.72 12.24 11.06
N GLU A 29 2.60 11.20 10.24
CA GLU A 29 2.51 9.82 10.72
C GLU A 29 3.80 9.36 11.41
N ASN A 30 4.97 9.71 10.87
CA ASN A 30 6.25 9.44 11.52
C ASN A 30 6.38 10.10 12.89
N GLN A 31 5.76 11.28 13.10
CA GLN A 31 5.73 11.94 14.42
C GLN A 31 4.76 11.24 15.37
N SER A 32 3.64 10.73 14.88
CA SER A 32 2.68 9.97 15.68
C SER A 32 3.29 8.69 16.25
N ASP A 33 4.09 7.97 15.46
CA ASP A 33 4.76 6.73 15.90
C ASP A 33 5.71 6.97 17.08
N ILE A 34 6.44 8.10 17.06
CA ILE A 34 7.32 8.53 18.16
C ILE A 34 6.50 8.78 19.43
N ILE A 35 5.34 9.43 19.31
CA ILE A 35 4.45 9.73 20.44
C ILE A 35 3.85 8.44 21.02
N ALA A 36 3.55 7.46 20.17
CA ALA A 36 3.04 6.15 20.58
C ALA A 36 4.10 5.25 21.25
N GLY A 37 5.37 5.70 21.30
CA GLY A 37 6.47 4.96 21.93
C GLY A 37 6.90 3.72 21.16
N VAL A 38 6.56 3.63 19.86
CA VAL A 38 6.96 2.51 19.01
C VAL A 38 8.39 2.77 18.54
N ASP A 39 9.33 1.91 18.94
CA ASP A 39 10.68 1.95 18.39
C ASP A 39 10.68 1.36 16.97
N LEU A 40 10.41 2.23 16.00
CA LEU A 40 10.59 1.95 14.58
C LEU A 40 12.02 2.29 14.10
N GLY A 41 12.92 2.59 15.04
CA GLY A 41 14.31 2.97 14.84
C GLY A 41 15.20 1.79 14.48
N GLY A 42 14.93 1.16 13.35
CA GLY A 42 15.93 0.37 12.65
C GLY A 42 16.86 1.29 11.86
N ASP A 43 17.80 1.93 12.55
CA ASP A 43 18.94 2.55 11.86
C ASP A 43 19.67 1.48 11.07
N ASN A 44 19.64 1.58 9.74
CA ASN A 44 20.71 1.07 8.91
C ASN A 44 21.40 2.25 8.22
N ALA A 45 21.84 3.20 9.04
CA ALA A 45 22.94 4.10 8.68
C ALA A 45 24.25 3.33 8.78
N ALA A 46 24.46 2.37 7.87
CA ALA A 46 25.73 1.71 7.68
C ALA A 46 25.84 1.32 6.21
N VAL A 47 26.91 1.80 5.57
CA VAL A 47 27.32 1.41 4.22
C VAL A 47 27.37 -0.12 4.14
N ALA A 48 26.46 -0.74 3.39
CA ALA A 48 26.40 -2.20 3.18
C ALA A 48 25.83 -2.50 1.76
N PRO A 49 26.11 -3.70 1.22
CA PRO A 49 26.52 -3.96 -0.16
C PRO A 49 25.39 -3.78 -1.19
N ILE A 50 25.77 -3.73 -2.48
CA ILE A 50 24.85 -3.72 -3.64
C ILE A 50 23.66 -4.69 -3.48
N LEU A 51 23.85 -5.83 -2.81
CA LEU A 51 22.79 -6.81 -2.53
C LEU A 51 21.65 -6.27 -1.64
N LEU A 52 21.96 -5.47 -0.61
CA LEU A 52 20.95 -4.87 0.26
C LEU A 52 20.12 -3.83 -0.51
N ASP A 53 20.77 -3.01 -1.34
CA ASP A 53 20.09 -2.05 -2.21
C ASP A 53 19.18 -2.78 -3.23
N LEU A 54 19.64 -3.90 -3.78
CA LEU A 54 18.85 -4.72 -4.71
C LEU A 54 17.64 -5.35 -4.01
N GLU A 55 17.81 -5.86 -2.80
CA GLU A 55 16.73 -6.43 -1.99
C GLU A 55 15.70 -5.36 -1.64
N GLN A 56 16.14 -4.20 -1.16
CA GLN A 56 15.24 -3.08 -0.87
C GLN A 56 14.48 -2.63 -2.12
N ARG A 57 15.15 -2.51 -3.27
CA ARG A 57 14.50 -2.19 -4.55
C ARG A 57 13.46 -3.25 -4.96
N ASP A 58 13.77 -4.53 -4.79
CA ASP A 58 12.81 -5.61 -5.07
C ASP A 58 11.61 -5.56 -4.11
N THR A 59 11.84 -5.33 -2.82
CA THR A 59 10.80 -5.12 -1.81
C THR A 59 9.91 -3.91 -2.12
N MET A 60 10.49 -2.79 -2.55
CA MET A 60 9.73 -1.61 -3.01
C MET A 60 8.88 -1.93 -4.25
N ASN A 61 9.44 -2.69 -5.21
CA ASN A 61 8.69 -3.11 -6.41
C ASN A 61 7.53 -4.06 -6.06
N LYS A 62 7.74 -5.00 -5.15
CA LYS A 62 6.70 -5.89 -4.61
C LYS A 62 5.61 -5.09 -3.90
N SER A 63 6.00 -4.10 -3.09
CA SER A 63 5.07 -3.21 -2.39
C SER A 63 4.21 -2.39 -3.37
N SER A 64 4.81 -1.87 -4.43
CA SER A 64 4.09 -1.15 -5.50
C SER A 64 3.08 -2.05 -6.23
N ARG A 65 3.46 -3.29 -6.56
CA ARG A 65 2.54 -4.29 -7.15
C ARG A 65 1.41 -4.66 -6.18
N PHE A 66 1.71 -4.80 -4.90
CA PHE A 66 0.71 -5.07 -3.88
C PHE A 66 -0.26 -3.89 -3.72
N ALA A 67 0.23 -2.64 -3.74
CA ALA A 67 -0.61 -1.45 -3.68
C ALA A 67 -1.64 -1.39 -4.81
N GLN A 68 -1.26 -1.76 -6.03
CA GLN A 68 -2.18 -1.86 -7.16
C GLN A 68 -3.24 -2.95 -6.95
N THR A 69 -2.83 -4.09 -6.39
CA THR A 69 -3.75 -5.19 -6.03
C THR A 69 -4.77 -4.74 -4.98
N VAL A 70 -4.31 -4.04 -3.94
CA VAL A 70 -5.16 -3.45 -2.88
C VAL A 70 -6.14 -2.46 -3.50
N LEU A 71 -5.69 -1.51 -4.32
CA LEU A 71 -6.57 -0.53 -4.96
C LEU A 71 -7.65 -1.19 -5.82
N GLY A 72 -7.29 -2.17 -6.65
CA GLY A 72 -8.26 -2.92 -7.45
C GLY A 72 -9.28 -3.66 -6.58
N SER A 73 -8.81 -4.24 -5.48
CA SER A 73 -9.63 -5.00 -4.54
C SER A 73 -10.64 -4.16 -3.76
N LEU A 74 -10.23 -2.97 -3.32
CA LEU A 74 -11.06 -2.10 -2.49
C LEU A 74 -11.97 -1.17 -3.31
N SER A 75 -11.71 -0.99 -4.61
CA SER A 75 -12.51 -0.12 -5.48
C SER A 75 -14.01 -0.48 -5.55
N GLY A 76 -14.37 -1.73 -5.25
CA GLY A 76 -15.78 -2.16 -5.14
C GLY A 76 -16.39 -2.04 -3.74
N ALA A 77 -15.58 -1.76 -2.72
CA ALA A 77 -16.00 -1.71 -1.31
C ALA A 77 -16.11 -0.28 -0.77
N THR A 78 -15.37 0.67 -1.34
CA THR A 78 -15.38 2.08 -0.94
C THR A 78 -14.96 2.99 -2.11
N ASP A 79 -15.29 4.27 -2.01
CA ASP A 79 -14.85 5.27 -2.99
C ASP A 79 -13.32 5.39 -2.98
N VAL A 80 -12.75 5.58 -4.17
CA VAL A 80 -11.30 5.74 -4.37
C VAL A 80 -10.99 7.21 -4.57
N LEU A 81 -9.88 7.67 -3.99
CA LEU A 81 -9.41 9.03 -4.18
C LEU A 81 -9.26 9.32 -5.68
N ALA A 82 -10.00 10.30 -6.18
CA ALA A 82 -10.14 10.55 -7.62
C ALA A 82 -8.81 10.85 -8.33
N ARG A 83 -7.86 11.45 -7.62
CA ARG A 83 -6.56 11.83 -8.17
C ARG A 83 -5.43 11.16 -7.41
N GLN A 84 -4.67 10.33 -8.14
CA GLN A 84 -3.49 9.62 -7.67
C GLN A 84 -3.79 8.83 -6.37
N PRO A 85 -4.59 7.75 -6.46
CA PRO A 85 -4.91 6.93 -5.30
C PRO A 85 -3.73 6.05 -4.85
N HIS A 86 -2.71 5.85 -5.69
CA HIS A 86 -1.42 5.30 -5.28
C HIS A 86 -0.42 6.43 -5.12
N ARG A 87 0.15 6.57 -3.92
CA ARG A 87 1.14 7.59 -3.56
C ARG A 87 2.36 6.96 -2.93
N SER A 88 3.44 7.73 -2.80
CA SER A 88 4.64 7.29 -2.11
C SER A 88 5.27 8.42 -1.32
N ALA A 89 5.88 8.09 -0.17
CA ALA A 89 6.67 9.00 0.64
C ALA A 89 7.52 8.23 1.66
N ALA A 90 8.37 8.95 2.41
CA ALA A 90 9.29 8.40 3.39
C ALA A 90 8.59 8.04 4.73
N PHE A 91 7.61 7.14 4.68
CA PHE A 91 6.94 6.58 5.87
C PHE A 91 7.88 5.61 6.60
N VAL A 92 8.13 5.86 7.89
CA VAL A 92 9.02 5.03 8.72
C VAL A 92 8.43 3.64 8.94
N VAL A 93 7.11 3.54 9.16
CA VAL A 93 6.39 2.27 9.30
C VAL A 93 6.50 1.35 8.07
N LEU A 94 6.91 1.86 6.90
CA LEU A 94 7.05 1.08 5.67
C LEU A 94 8.50 0.69 5.34
N LYS A 95 9.47 0.93 6.25
CA LYS A 95 10.92 0.81 5.96
C LYS A 95 11.51 -0.60 6.04
N ALA A 96 10.73 -1.64 6.31
CA ALA A 96 11.25 -3.00 6.36
C ALA A 96 11.95 -3.38 5.03
N PRO A 97 13.24 -3.75 5.03
CA PRO A 97 14.02 -3.94 3.80
C PRO A 97 13.63 -5.21 3.02
N ASP A 98 13.12 -6.24 3.70
CA ASP A 98 12.81 -7.57 3.18
C ASP A 98 11.31 -7.90 3.21
N VAL A 99 10.47 -7.00 3.74
CA VAL A 99 9.01 -7.19 3.87
C VAL A 99 8.26 -6.15 3.03
N PRO A 100 7.54 -6.56 1.97
CA PRO A 100 6.69 -5.65 1.20
C PRO A 100 5.62 -5.01 2.08
N SER A 101 5.54 -3.68 2.08
CA SER A 101 4.73 -2.91 3.03
C SER A 101 3.92 -1.82 2.33
N VAL A 102 2.66 -1.65 2.73
CA VAL A 102 1.77 -0.58 2.26
C VAL A 102 1.02 0.05 3.43
N LEU A 103 0.74 1.35 3.35
CA LEU A 103 -0.19 2.04 4.25
C LEU A 103 -1.49 2.30 3.49
N ILE A 104 -2.63 1.96 4.09
CA ILE A 104 -3.94 2.09 3.47
C ILE A 104 -4.73 3.15 4.22
N GLU A 105 -5.00 4.28 3.56
CA GLU A 105 -5.88 5.33 4.04
C GLU A 105 -7.29 5.03 3.53
N LEU A 106 -8.20 4.54 4.38
CA LEU A 106 -9.52 4.07 3.94
C LEU A 106 -10.50 5.20 3.57
N GLY A 107 -10.15 6.44 3.89
CA GLY A 107 -10.96 7.65 3.71
C GLY A 107 -10.60 8.68 4.79
N TYR A 108 -11.27 9.82 4.78
CA TYR A 108 -10.89 10.96 5.61
C TYR A 108 -11.93 11.22 6.71
N LEU A 109 -11.52 11.15 7.98
CA LEU A 109 -12.41 11.52 9.11
C LEU A 109 -12.87 12.98 9.08
N SER A 110 -12.16 13.86 8.35
CA SER A 110 -12.59 15.24 8.10
C SER A 110 -13.74 15.35 7.08
N ASN A 111 -14.02 14.30 6.31
CA ASN A 111 -15.14 14.22 5.41
C ASN A 111 -16.31 13.49 6.11
N ALA A 112 -17.46 14.15 6.21
CA ALA A 112 -18.62 13.60 6.92
C ALA A 112 -19.16 12.31 6.28
N GLY A 113 -19.04 12.16 4.95
CA GLY A 113 -19.46 10.96 4.23
C GLY A 113 -18.59 9.76 4.57
N ASP A 114 -17.28 9.89 4.46
CA ASP A 114 -16.32 8.85 4.84
C ASP A 114 -16.48 8.47 6.32
N ALA A 115 -16.54 9.48 7.21
CA ALA A 115 -16.72 9.25 8.64
C ALA A 115 -18.03 8.50 8.96
N ALA A 116 -19.13 8.82 8.27
CA ALA A 116 -20.39 8.11 8.43
C ALA A 116 -20.29 6.65 7.97
N GLN A 117 -19.66 6.39 6.81
CA GLN A 117 -19.45 5.03 6.30
C GLN A 117 -18.60 4.19 7.25
N MET A 118 -17.48 4.73 7.74
CA MET A 118 -16.55 4.07 8.66
C MET A 118 -17.22 3.64 9.98
N ASN A 119 -18.24 4.38 10.42
CA ASN A 119 -19.01 4.05 11.60
C ASN A 119 -19.97 2.87 11.41
N THR A 120 -20.25 2.43 10.18
CA THR A 120 -21.13 1.29 9.92
C THR A 120 -20.38 -0.05 9.92
N THR A 121 -20.95 -1.06 10.59
CA THR A 121 -20.41 -2.42 10.59
C THR A 121 -20.38 -3.03 9.17
N ARG A 122 -21.39 -2.74 8.36
CA ARG A 122 -21.48 -3.22 6.97
C ARG A 122 -20.28 -2.79 6.15
N TRP A 123 -19.94 -1.50 6.18
CA TRP A 123 -18.81 -0.97 5.42
C TRP A 123 -17.48 -1.53 5.95
N ARG A 124 -17.28 -1.59 7.28
CA ARG A 124 -16.06 -2.17 7.86
C ARG A 124 -15.86 -3.63 7.46
N ASN A 125 -16.93 -4.42 7.43
CA ASN A 125 -16.87 -5.82 7.00
C ASN A 125 -16.53 -5.94 5.51
N ALA A 126 -17.11 -5.09 4.66
CA ALA A 126 -16.83 -5.09 3.23
C ALA A 126 -15.36 -4.72 2.94
N VAL A 127 -14.84 -3.69 3.60
CA VAL A 127 -13.43 -3.27 3.49
C VAL A 127 -12.49 -4.34 4.04
N ALA A 128 -12.76 -4.91 5.20
CA ALA A 128 -11.94 -5.97 5.77
C ALA A 128 -11.87 -7.21 4.85
N ALA A 129 -13.01 -7.62 4.29
CA ALA A 129 -13.06 -8.71 3.31
C ALA A 129 -12.29 -8.37 2.02
N ALA A 130 -12.36 -7.12 1.55
CA ALA A 130 -11.60 -6.67 0.38
C ALA A 130 -10.08 -6.68 0.63
N ILE A 131 -9.62 -6.26 1.82
CA ILE A 131 -8.22 -6.33 2.23
C ILE A 131 -7.75 -7.78 2.31
N ALA A 132 -8.52 -8.65 2.97
CA ALA A 132 -8.21 -10.09 3.05
C ALA A 132 -8.08 -10.70 1.64
N GLY A 133 -9.03 -10.43 0.75
CA GLY A 133 -8.97 -10.88 -0.63
C GLY A 133 -7.79 -10.29 -1.42
N ALA A 134 -7.35 -9.06 -1.10
CA ALA A 134 -6.15 -8.47 -1.71
C ALA A 134 -4.88 -9.21 -1.30
N VAL A 135 -4.78 -9.59 -0.01
CA VAL A 135 -3.68 -10.40 0.52
C VAL A 135 -3.68 -11.78 -0.15
N GLU A 136 -4.83 -12.45 -0.22
CA GLU A 136 -4.96 -13.75 -0.90
C GLU A 136 -4.54 -13.67 -2.38
N ARG A 137 -5.00 -12.63 -3.10
CA ARG A 137 -4.61 -12.40 -4.51
C ARG A 137 -3.13 -12.13 -4.68
N HIS A 138 -2.50 -11.44 -3.73
CA HIS A 138 -1.07 -11.15 -3.79
C HIS A 138 -0.22 -12.42 -3.70
N PHE A 139 -0.64 -13.36 -2.84
CA PHE A 139 0.07 -14.62 -2.62
C PHE A 139 -0.43 -15.77 -3.51
N ALA A 140 -1.52 -15.58 -4.25
CA ALA A 140 -1.94 -16.53 -5.26
C ALA A 140 -0.82 -16.70 -6.28
N LEU A 141 -0.31 -17.92 -6.43
CA LEU A 141 0.61 -18.26 -7.50
C LEU A 141 -0.01 -17.78 -8.82
N PRO A 142 0.77 -17.16 -9.74
CA PRO A 142 0.28 -16.98 -11.10
C PRO A 142 -0.23 -18.34 -11.54
N ALA A 143 -1.53 -18.45 -11.85
CA ALA A 143 -2.07 -19.67 -12.42
C ALA A 143 -1.11 -20.02 -13.55
N ALA A 144 -0.35 -21.09 -13.38
CA ALA A 144 0.70 -21.46 -14.30
C ALA A 144 0.07 -21.33 -15.68
N THR A 145 0.56 -20.39 -16.49
CA THR A 145 0.15 -20.29 -17.88
C THR A 145 0.52 -21.65 -18.42
N ALA A 146 -0.48 -22.54 -18.49
CA ALA A 146 -0.31 -23.88 -18.98
C ALA A 146 -0.04 -23.69 -20.45
N GLN A 147 1.24 -23.45 -20.76
CA GLN A 147 1.79 -23.49 -22.08
C GLN A 147 1.52 -24.92 -22.53
N ARG A 148 0.39 -25.14 -23.20
CA ARG A 148 0.14 -26.38 -23.92
C ARG A 148 1.33 -26.52 -24.88
N PRO A 149 2.17 -27.56 -24.77
CA PRO A 149 3.17 -27.79 -25.77
C PRO A 149 2.45 -27.94 -27.11
N ALA A 150 2.88 -27.18 -28.11
CA ALA A 150 2.37 -27.31 -29.47
C ALA A 150 2.60 -28.75 -29.92
N SER A 151 1.54 -29.42 -30.37
CA SER A 151 1.65 -30.75 -30.97
C SER A 151 2.63 -30.70 -32.15
N PRO A 152 3.54 -31.67 -32.30
CA PRO A 152 4.39 -31.72 -33.47
C PRO A 152 3.50 -31.93 -34.70
N VAL A 153 3.64 -31.07 -35.70
CA VAL A 153 3.14 -31.32 -37.05
C VAL A 153 3.99 -32.46 -37.60
N VAL A 154 3.37 -33.61 -37.83
CA VAL A 154 3.95 -34.71 -38.58
C VAL A 154 3.73 -34.38 -40.06
N GLU A 155 4.83 -34.16 -40.79
CA GLU A 155 4.85 -34.12 -42.25
C GLU A 155 5.43 -35.44 -42.77
#